data_AF-A0A0Q5TIB2-F1
#
_entry.id   AF-A0A0Q5TIB2-F1
#
_cell.length_a   1.000
_cell.length_b   1.000
_cell.length_c   1.000
_cell.angle_alpha   90.00
_cell.angle_beta   90.00
_cell.angle_gamma   90.00
#
_symmetry.space_group_name_H-M   'P 1'
#
loop_
_entity.id
_entity.type
_entity.pdbx_description
1 polymer ?
#
loop_
_entity_poly.entity_id
_entity_poly.type
_entity_poly.pdbx_seq_one_letter_code
_entity_poly.pdbx_strand_id
1 'polypeptide(L)'
;MPSRGTIGYFEADLNGKNWNKTYENAYQTVSSGMIPYSSSMPCTQDHLEVLTELYSPEGHLRQQLNLMKIPKKAGMNKIIARSALHCDEKDPVYADLLVVMQDGDVVGDSYGPAEGFDNYLNIEMYNSKTGEIKGTFQITMIKTRDGGEPVLPDTLRFTNGRFHTRFVQD
;
A
#
# COMPACT_ATOMS: atom_id res chain seq x y z
N MET A 1 14.08 -15.54 6.94
CA MET A 1 13.09 -15.71 5.85
C MET A 1 11.86 -14.90 6.22
N PRO A 2 11.28 -14.10 5.31
CA PRO A 2 10.08 -13.33 5.62
C PRO A 2 8.96 -14.30 6.00
N SER A 3 8.33 -14.10 7.15
CA SER A 3 7.30 -15.00 7.70
C SER A 3 5.94 -14.86 7.00
N ARG A 4 5.80 -13.90 6.08
CA ARG A 4 4.63 -13.73 5.23
C ARG A 4 5.02 -14.01 3.78
N GLY A 5 4.66 -15.18 3.27
CA GLY A 5 4.85 -15.52 1.85
C GLY A 5 4.04 -14.58 0.95
N THR A 6 4.58 -14.25 -0.23
CA THR A 6 3.84 -13.50 -1.26
C THR A 6 2.65 -14.33 -1.74
N ILE A 7 1.44 -13.80 -1.60
CA ILE A 7 0.23 -14.40 -2.19
C ILE A 7 -0.28 -13.44 -3.26
N GLY A 8 0.14 -13.68 -4.50
CA GLY A 8 -0.27 -12.90 -5.67
C GLY A 8 0.77 -11.87 -6.14
N TYR A 9 0.33 -10.74 -6.68
CA TYR A 9 1.19 -9.69 -7.25
C TYR A 9 0.65 -8.29 -6.98
N PHE A 10 1.56 -7.30 -7.06
CA PHE A 10 1.26 -5.89 -6.94
C PHE A 10 2.23 -5.11 -7.84
N GLU A 11 1.75 -4.58 -8.97
CA GLU A 11 2.59 -3.98 -10.01
C GLU A 11 2.15 -2.55 -10.25
N ALA A 12 3.11 -1.65 -10.51
CA ALA A 12 2.85 -0.30 -10.98
C ALA A 12 4.08 0.29 -11.68
N ASP A 13 3.85 1.34 -12.45
CA ASP A 13 4.90 2.26 -12.85
C ASP A 13 5.01 3.37 -11.80
N LEU A 14 6.20 3.55 -11.22
CA LEU A 14 6.56 4.66 -10.36
C LEU A 14 7.31 5.71 -11.19
N ASN A 15 6.71 6.87 -11.40
CA ASN A 15 7.28 7.97 -12.19
C ASN A 15 7.75 7.52 -13.60
N GLY A 16 6.96 6.63 -14.23
CA GLY A 16 7.23 6.10 -15.58
C GLY A 16 8.26 4.96 -15.64
N LYS A 17 8.70 4.42 -14.50
CA LYS A 17 9.57 3.24 -14.42
C LYS A 17 8.88 2.13 -13.64
N ASN A 18 9.11 0.88 -14.00
CA ASN A 18 8.56 -0.25 -13.25
C ASN A 18 9.04 -0.19 -11.78
N TRP A 19 8.08 -0.11 -10.85
CA TRP A 19 8.35 0.12 -9.44
C TRP A 19 9.19 -0.99 -8.80
N ASN A 20 8.98 -2.22 -9.22
CA ASN A 20 9.65 -3.41 -8.73
C ASN A 20 11.15 -3.41 -9.13
N LYS A 21 11.53 -2.52 -10.05
CA LYS A 21 12.91 -2.28 -10.51
C LYS A 21 13.50 -0.98 -9.97
N THR A 22 12.91 -0.39 -8.93
CA THR A 22 13.42 0.85 -8.32
C THR A 22 14.84 0.66 -7.77
N TYR A 23 15.12 -0.52 -7.21
CA TYR A 23 16.47 -0.94 -6.85
C TYR A 23 16.89 -2.11 -7.73
N GLU A 24 18.18 -2.18 -8.06
CA GLU A 24 18.73 -3.29 -8.82
C GLU A 24 18.54 -4.59 -8.04
N ASN A 25 18.01 -5.63 -8.72
CA ASN A 25 17.72 -6.95 -8.14
C ASN A 25 16.81 -6.95 -6.89
N ALA A 26 16.02 -5.89 -6.67
CA ALA A 26 15.00 -5.89 -5.63
C ALA A 26 13.95 -6.97 -5.85
N TYR A 27 13.33 -7.40 -4.75
CA TYR A 27 12.18 -8.29 -4.78
C TYR A 27 11.05 -7.71 -3.94
N GLN A 28 9.83 -8.09 -4.28
CA GLN A 28 8.63 -7.55 -3.68
C GLN A 28 7.82 -8.66 -3.02
N THR A 29 7.25 -8.35 -1.86
CA THR A 29 6.21 -9.16 -1.23
C THR A 29 4.88 -8.45 -1.27
N VAL A 30 3.81 -9.24 -1.26
CA VAL A 30 2.43 -8.77 -1.23
C VAL A 30 1.69 -9.62 -0.21
N SER A 31 1.07 -8.94 0.75
CA SER A 31 0.23 -9.56 1.76
C SER A 31 -1.08 -8.80 1.87
N SER A 32 -2.11 -9.49 2.32
CA SER A 32 -3.38 -8.87 2.67
C SER A 32 -3.89 -9.47 3.97
N GLY A 33 -4.60 -8.66 4.73
CA GLY A 33 -5.03 -9.03 6.08
C GLY A 33 -6.28 -8.31 6.50
N MET A 34 -7.04 -8.98 7.36
CA MET A 34 -8.07 -8.31 8.16
C MET A 34 -7.39 -7.72 9.39
N ILE A 35 -7.42 -6.40 9.50
CA ILE A 35 -6.93 -5.72 10.69
C ILE A 35 -8.09 -5.66 11.68
N PRO A 36 -8.01 -6.39 12.80
CA PRO A 36 -9.08 -6.39 13.79
C PRO A 36 -9.17 -5.03 14.46
N TYR A 37 -10.38 -4.70 14.91
CA TYR A 37 -10.58 -3.61 15.85
C TYR A 37 -9.62 -3.72 17.04
N SER A 38 -9.00 -2.59 17.41
CA SER A 38 -8.27 -2.42 18.66
C SER A 38 -8.77 -1.17 19.38
N SER A 39 -8.97 -1.26 20.70
CA SER A 39 -9.36 -0.11 21.54
C SER A 39 -8.32 1.03 21.57
N SER A 40 -7.11 0.79 21.04
CA SER A 40 -6.06 1.78 20.84
C SER A 40 -6.11 2.49 19.49
N MET A 41 -7.04 2.11 18.60
CA MET A 41 -7.21 2.72 17.28
C MET A 41 -8.59 3.39 17.16
N PRO A 42 -8.70 4.51 16.42
CA PRO A 42 -9.96 5.21 16.26
C PRO A 42 -10.98 4.45 15.39
N CYS A 43 -10.55 3.44 14.62
CA CYS A 43 -11.41 2.62 13.77
C CYS A 43 -12.25 1.68 14.62
N THR A 44 -13.59 1.71 14.52
CA THR A 44 -14.49 0.85 15.31
C THR A 44 -14.81 -0.49 14.64
N GLN A 45 -14.15 -0.81 13.52
CA GLN A 45 -14.48 -1.98 12.71
C GLN A 45 -13.25 -2.58 12.03
N ASP A 46 -13.34 -3.89 11.79
CA ASP A 46 -12.34 -4.64 11.02
C ASP A 46 -12.29 -4.15 9.58
N HIS A 47 -11.08 -3.97 9.06
CA HIS A 47 -10.90 -3.52 7.69
C HIS A 47 -9.89 -4.38 6.95
N LEU A 48 -10.06 -4.45 5.62
CA LEU A 48 -9.12 -5.13 4.74
C LEU A 48 -7.97 -4.18 4.40
N GLU A 49 -6.78 -4.71 4.47
CA GLU A 49 -5.53 -4.08 4.06
C GLU A 49 -4.87 -4.91 2.96
N VAL A 50 -4.22 -4.22 2.01
CA VAL A 50 -3.20 -4.79 1.12
C VAL A 50 -1.90 -4.05 1.42
N LEU A 51 -0.89 -4.82 1.81
CA LEU A 51 0.46 -4.35 2.09
C LEU A 51 1.39 -4.91 1.02
N THR A 52 2.23 -4.05 0.46
CA THR A 52 3.35 -4.48 -0.38
C THR A 52 4.65 -3.88 0.10
N GLU A 53 5.67 -4.72 0.15
CA GLU A 53 6.99 -4.38 0.64
C GLU A 53 8.01 -4.64 -0.46
N LEU A 54 8.90 -3.68 -0.71
CA LEU A 54 10.01 -3.79 -1.63
C LEU A 54 11.29 -3.93 -0.82
N TYR A 55 12.02 -5.00 -1.07
CA TYR A 55 13.26 -5.35 -0.39
C TYR A 55 14.46 -5.18 -1.32
N SER A 56 15.61 -4.81 -0.75
CA SER A 56 16.89 -4.88 -1.46
C SER A 56 17.31 -6.34 -1.69
N PRO A 57 18.30 -6.60 -2.57
CA PRO A 57 18.80 -7.95 -2.82
C PRO A 57 19.29 -8.67 -1.55
N GLU A 58 19.81 -7.91 -0.59
CA GLU A 58 20.29 -8.39 0.71
C GLU A 58 19.16 -8.70 1.69
N GLY A 59 17.92 -8.33 1.35
CA GLY A 59 16.72 -8.58 2.15
C GLY A 59 16.36 -7.48 3.14
N HIS A 60 16.92 -6.28 3.00
CA HIS A 60 16.54 -5.12 3.79
C HIS A 60 15.28 -4.49 3.22
N LEU A 61 14.30 -4.17 4.08
CA LEU A 61 13.12 -3.42 3.66
C LEU A 61 13.55 -2.04 3.15
N ARG A 62 13.03 -1.64 1.98
CA ARG A 62 13.30 -0.34 1.37
C ARG A 62 12.07 0.52 1.24
N GLN A 63 10.95 -0.09 0.88
CA GLN A 63 9.69 0.62 0.71
C GLN A 63 8.54 -0.24 1.18
N GLN A 64 7.54 0.40 1.77
CA GLN A 64 6.32 -0.24 2.25
C GLN A 64 5.14 0.61 1.82
N LEU A 65 4.30 0.10 0.91
CA LEU A 65 3.06 0.75 0.49
C LEU A 65 1.87 0.02 1.11
N ASN A 66 1.07 0.77 1.85
CA ASN A 66 -0.15 0.28 2.47
C ASN A 66 -1.37 0.83 1.72
N LEU A 67 -2.32 -0.05 1.40
CA LEU A 67 -3.68 0.30 1.04
C LEU A 67 -4.61 -0.21 2.14
N MET A 68 -5.28 0.70 2.85
CA MET A 68 -6.12 0.36 4.00
C MET A 68 -7.58 0.72 3.75
N LYS A 69 -8.48 0.10 4.51
CA LYS A 69 -9.94 0.27 4.39
C LYS A 69 -10.46 -0.08 3.00
N ILE A 70 -9.91 -1.15 2.43
CA ILE A 70 -10.33 -1.62 1.11
C ILE A 70 -11.75 -2.20 1.21
N PRO A 71 -12.74 -1.67 0.47
CA PRO A 71 -14.09 -2.22 0.49
C PRO A 71 -14.12 -3.63 -0.08
N LYS A 72 -14.88 -4.51 0.59
CA LYS A 72 -15.09 -5.92 0.21
C LYS A 72 -16.13 -6.08 -0.90
N LYS A 73 -16.11 -5.19 -1.88
CA LYS A 73 -17.06 -5.16 -3.01
C LYS A 73 -16.41 -4.52 -4.22
N ALA A 74 -16.81 -4.96 -5.40
CA ALA A 74 -16.37 -4.34 -6.64
C ALA A 74 -16.84 -2.87 -6.71
N GLY A 75 -16.01 -2.02 -7.31
CA GLY A 75 -16.32 -0.61 -7.49
C GLY A 75 -15.11 0.31 -7.39
N MET A 76 -15.34 1.54 -7.82
CA MET A 76 -14.36 2.63 -7.77
C MET A 76 -14.39 3.30 -6.40
N ASN A 77 -13.21 3.47 -5.79
CA ASN A 77 -13.05 4.10 -4.49
C ASN A 77 -11.98 5.16 -4.56
N LYS A 78 -12.25 6.33 -3.97
CA LYS A 78 -11.24 7.39 -3.83
C LYS A 78 -10.18 6.94 -2.83
N ILE A 79 -8.93 7.24 -3.13
CA ILE A 79 -7.81 7.08 -2.18
C ILE A 79 -7.49 8.46 -1.58
N ILE A 80 -7.40 8.54 -0.25
CA ILE A 80 -7.05 9.78 0.46
C ILE A 80 -5.89 9.55 1.43
N ALA A 81 -5.31 10.65 1.91
CA ALA A 81 -4.34 10.60 2.98
C ALA A 81 -4.97 10.06 4.28
N ARG A 82 -4.19 9.26 5.02
CA ARG A 82 -4.61 8.74 6.32
C ARG A 82 -4.93 9.90 7.27
N SER A 83 -6.14 9.89 7.81
CA SER A 83 -6.57 10.82 8.87
C SER A 83 -7.00 10.02 10.09
N ALA A 84 -6.61 10.50 11.28
CA ALA A 84 -7.02 9.90 12.55
C ALA A 84 -8.54 9.96 12.80
N LEU A 85 -9.29 10.75 12.01
CA LEU A 85 -10.71 11.02 12.21
C LEU A 85 -11.65 10.24 11.29
N HIS A 86 -11.12 9.49 10.31
CA HIS A 86 -11.95 8.79 9.33
C HIS A 86 -12.01 7.28 9.69
N CYS A 87 -13.07 6.90 10.40
CA CYS A 87 -13.29 5.55 10.94
C CYS A 87 -14.66 4.91 10.59
N ASP A 88 -15.45 5.49 9.69
CA ASP A 88 -16.73 4.99 9.17
C ASP A 88 -16.53 3.97 8.01
N GLU A 89 -17.45 3.02 7.84
CA GLU A 89 -17.52 2.12 6.67
C GLU A 89 -17.56 2.85 5.33
N LYS A 90 -18.11 4.06 5.34
CA LYS A 90 -18.25 4.90 4.14
C LYS A 90 -17.01 5.71 3.82
N ASP A 91 -16.00 5.65 4.68
CA ASP A 91 -14.79 6.41 4.41
C ASP A 91 -14.03 5.87 3.20
N PRO A 92 -13.33 6.76 2.50
CA PRO A 92 -12.43 6.38 1.43
C PRO A 92 -11.30 5.45 1.86
N VAL A 93 -10.69 4.81 0.87
CA VAL A 93 -9.47 4.01 1.02
C VAL A 93 -8.33 4.94 1.44
N TYR A 94 -7.44 4.47 2.30
CA TYR A 94 -6.21 5.19 2.63
C TYR A 94 -5.01 4.57 1.96
N ALA A 95 -4.02 5.41 1.68
CA ALA A 95 -2.71 4.93 1.35
C ALA A 95 -1.61 5.70 2.09
N ASP A 96 -0.52 5.02 2.35
CA ASP A 96 0.76 5.61 2.75
C ASP A 96 1.90 4.80 2.15
N LEU A 97 2.99 5.50 1.85
CA LEU A 97 4.25 4.87 1.50
C LEU A 97 5.30 5.28 2.53
N LEU A 98 5.95 4.28 3.11
CA LEU A 98 7.12 4.46 3.97
C LEU A 98 8.38 4.06 3.21
N VAL A 99 9.41 4.90 3.27
CA VAL A 99 10.76 4.56 2.84
C VAL A 99 11.58 4.16 4.07
N VAL A 100 12.36 3.10 3.93
CA VAL A 100 13.27 2.62 4.96
C VAL A 100 14.70 2.65 4.41
N MET A 101 15.60 3.24 5.20
CA MET A 101 16.99 3.51 4.83
C MET A 101 17.94 2.53 5.53
N GLN A 102 19.23 2.65 5.22
CA GLN A 102 20.32 1.86 5.83
C GLN A 102 20.08 0.35 5.72
N ASP A 103 20.14 -0.40 6.82
CA ASP A 103 20.00 -1.86 6.82
C ASP A 103 18.55 -2.29 7.13
N GLY A 104 17.58 -1.42 6.82
CA GLY A 104 16.16 -1.68 7.04
C GLY A 104 15.67 -1.29 8.44
N ASP A 105 16.45 -0.51 9.19
CA ASP A 105 16.20 -0.16 10.59
C ASP A 105 15.95 1.34 10.82
N VAL A 106 16.31 2.19 9.87
CA VAL A 106 16.08 3.64 9.95
C VAL A 106 14.90 4.04 9.08
N VAL A 107 13.87 4.58 9.73
CA VAL A 107 12.71 5.15 9.03
C VAL A 107 13.13 6.41 8.27
N GLY A 108 12.99 6.38 6.94
CA GLY A 108 13.26 7.51 6.06
C GLY A 108 12.01 8.35 5.77
N ASP A 109 11.88 8.75 4.51
CA ASP A 109 10.76 9.54 4.03
C ASP A 109 9.41 8.84 4.21
N SER A 110 8.35 9.65 4.33
CA SER A 110 6.97 9.17 4.25
C SER A 110 6.21 9.96 3.20
N TYR A 111 5.27 9.29 2.53
CA TYR A 111 4.45 9.89 1.48
C TYR A 111 2.97 9.59 1.73
N GLY A 112 2.13 10.54 1.35
CA GLY A 112 0.68 10.43 1.41
C GLY A 112 0.04 10.86 0.09
N PRO A 113 -1.15 10.34 -0.25
CA PRO A 113 -1.94 10.78 -1.41
C PRO A 113 -2.11 12.29 -1.45
N ALA A 114 -1.78 12.89 -2.60
CA ALA A 114 -1.92 14.31 -2.84
C ALA A 114 -3.37 14.67 -3.16
N GLU A 115 -3.92 15.67 -2.46
CA GLU A 115 -5.27 16.17 -2.77
C GLU A 115 -5.32 16.81 -4.17
N GLY A 116 -6.49 16.76 -4.80
CA GLY A 116 -6.72 17.32 -6.14
C GLY A 116 -6.26 16.44 -7.31
N PHE A 117 -5.56 15.33 -7.06
CA PHE A 117 -5.23 14.33 -8.07
C PHE A 117 -6.29 13.22 -8.13
N ASP A 118 -6.37 12.56 -9.29
CA ASP A 118 -7.22 11.40 -9.50
C ASP A 118 -6.57 10.14 -8.89
N ASN A 119 -6.69 10.04 -7.55
CA ASN A 119 -6.22 8.91 -6.77
C ASN A 119 -7.38 7.93 -6.56
N TYR A 120 -7.25 6.73 -7.10
CA TYR A 120 -8.34 5.75 -7.05
C TYR A 120 -7.85 4.32 -6.84
N LEU A 121 -8.74 3.52 -6.25
CA LEU A 121 -8.70 2.07 -6.18
C LEU A 121 -9.97 1.52 -6.81
N ASN A 122 -9.85 0.80 -7.92
CA ASN A 122 -10.94 0.07 -8.53
C ASN A 122 -10.85 -1.41 -8.14
N ILE A 123 -11.80 -1.87 -7.34
CA ILE A 123 -11.93 -3.30 -7.04
C ILE A 123 -12.67 -3.95 -8.20
N GLU A 124 -11.98 -4.82 -8.93
CA GLU A 124 -12.53 -5.57 -10.06
C GLU A 124 -13.25 -6.82 -9.58
N MET A 125 -12.70 -7.47 -8.55
CA MET A 125 -13.21 -8.71 -8.02
C MET A 125 -12.90 -8.84 -6.53
N TYR A 126 -13.89 -9.30 -5.77
CA TYR A 126 -13.73 -9.74 -4.39
C TYR A 126 -14.54 -11.02 -4.20
N ASN A 127 -13.89 -12.08 -3.72
CA ASN A 127 -14.53 -13.35 -3.43
C ASN A 127 -14.48 -13.61 -1.93
N SER A 128 -15.63 -13.47 -1.26
CA SER A 128 -15.75 -13.65 0.19
C SER A 128 -15.47 -15.09 0.66
N LYS A 129 -15.59 -16.09 -0.22
CA LYS A 129 -15.35 -17.50 0.13
C LYS A 129 -13.87 -17.85 0.10
N THR A 130 -13.14 -17.35 -0.88
CA THR A 130 -11.70 -17.64 -1.05
C THR A 130 -10.80 -16.59 -0.41
N GLY A 131 -11.35 -15.41 -0.12
CA GLY A 131 -10.60 -14.23 0.31
C GLY A 131 -9.80 -13.56 -0.80
N GLU A 132 -10.06 -13.93 -2.06
CA GLU A 132 -9.37 -13.38 -3.22
C GLU A 132 -9.86 -11.97 -3.54
N ILE A 133 -8.93 -11.07 -3.85
CA ILE A 133 -9.20 -9.70 -4.23
C ILE A 133 -8.28 -9.27 -5.37
N LYS A 134 -8.87 -8.62 -6.37
CA LYS A 134 -8.16 -8.10 -7.55
C LYS A 134 -8.64 -6.70 -7.89
N GLY A 135 -7.73 -5.86 -8.33
CA GLY A 135 -8.10 -4.54 -8.79
C GLY A 135 -6.98 -3.78 -9.50
N THR A 136 -7.32 -2.54 -9.84
CA THR A 136 -6.46 -1.55 -10.46
C THR A 136 -6.40 -0.30 -9.61
N PHE A 137 -5.30 0.44 -9.67
CA PHE A 137 -5.14 1.67 -8.90
C PHE A 137 -4.25 2.70 -9.59
N GLN A 138 -4.41 3.95 -9.18
CA GLN A 138 -3.54 5.05 -9.52
C GLN A 138 -3.42 5.96 -8.30
N ILE A 139 -2.20 6.39 -7.97
CA ILE A 139 -1.97 7.26 -6.81
C ILE A 139 -0.85 8.25 -7.14
N THR A 140 -1.14 9.53 -7.00
CA THR A 140 -0.12 10.56 -6.85
C THR A 140 0.10 10.80 -5.36
N MET A 141 1.33 10.59 -4.90
CA MET A 141 1.74 10.83 -3.52
C MET A 141 2.74 11.98 -3.44
N ILE A 142 2.64 12.75 -2.37
CA ILE A 142 3.59 13.80 -2.01
C ILE A 142 4.28 13.44 -0.69
N LYS A 143 5.53 13.85 -0.56
CA LYS A 143 6.30 13.68 0.68
C LYS A 143 5.59 14.41 1.83
N THR A 144 5.30 13.70 2.91
CA THR A 144 4.68 14.20 4.14
C THR A 144 5.66 14.31 5.30
N ARG A 145 6.77 13.57 5.23
CA ARG A 145 7.86 13.63 6.19
C ARG A 145 9.19 13.43 5.46
N ASP A 146 10.15 14.28 5.81
CA ASP A 146 11.54 14.16 5.39
C ASP A 146 12.32 13.28 6.39
N GLY A 147 12.95 12.22 5.87
CA GLY A 147 13.79 11.29 6.61
C GLY A 147 15.26 11.73 6.73
N GLY A 148 15.65 12.83 6.09
CA GLY A 148 17.00 13.39 6.08
C GLY A 148 17.75 13.17 4.76
N GLU A 149 17.85 11.92 4.30
CA GLU A 149 18.48 11.58 3.02
C GLU A 149 17.40 11.19 1.99
N PRO A 150 17.08 12.07 1.02
CA PRO A 150 16.01 11.79 0.06
C PRO A 150 16.44 10.71 -0.93
N VAL A 151 15.85 9.52 -0.81
CA VAL A 151 16.08 8.39 -1.73
C VAL A 151 15.15 8.46 -2.96
N LEU A 152 14.04 9.18 -2.83
CA LEU A 152 13.01 9.33 -3.85
C LEU A 152 12.66 10.83 -4.04
N PRO A 153 12.13 11.22 -5.22
CA PRO A 153 11.67 12.60 -5.43
C PRO A 153 10.43 12.91 -4.59
N ASP A 154 10.20 14.20 -4.32
CA ASP A 154 9.10 14.67 -3.46
C ASP A 154 7.69 14.32 -3.97
N THR A 155 7.56 14.01 -5.25
CA THR A 155 6.31 13.56 -5.88
C THR A 155 6.50 12.20 -6.52
N LEU A 156 5.62 11.27 -6.15
CA LEU A 156 5.59 9.91 -6.65
C LEU A 156 4.27 9.68 -7.38
N ARG A 157 4.34 9.21 -8.62
CA ARG A 157 3.16 8.88 -9.43
C ARG A 157 3.17 7.39 -9.71
N PHE A 158 2.29 6.67 -9.03
CA PHE A 158 1.95 5.29 -9.31
C PHE A 158 0.88 5.27 -10.39
N THR A 159 1.24 4.79 -11.57
CA THR A 159 0.33 4.61 -12.72
C THR A 159 0.30 3.16 -13.17
N ASN A 160 -0.73 2.79 -13.94
CA ASN A 160 -0.92 1.41 -14.43
C ASN A 160 -0.91 0.37 -13.28
N GLY A 161 -1.37 0.78 -12.10
CA GLY A 161 -1.35 -0.05 -10.91
C GLY A 161 -2.31 -1.23 -11.04
N ARG A 162 -1.82 -2.44 -10.75
CA ARG A 162 -2.61 -3.68 -10.74
C ARG A 162 -2.22 -4.52 -9.55
N PHE A 163 -3.19 -5.15 -8.92
CA PHE A 163 -2.90 -6.09 -7.85
C PHE A 163 -3.87 -7.26 -7.89
N HIS A 164 -3.39 -8.39 -7.39
CA HIS A 164 -4.17 -9.57 -7.13
C HIS A 164 -3.57 -10.24 -5.90
N THR A 165 -4.37 -10.48 -4.87
CA THR A 165 -3.93 -11.19 -3.67
C THR A 165 -5.09 -11.93 -3.03
N ARG A 166 -4.80 -12.68 -1.99
CA ARG A 166 -5.77 -13.40 -1.18
C ARG A 166 -5.39 -13.25 0.28
N PHE A 167 -6.35 -12.88 1.12
CA PHE A 167 -6.13 -12.91 2.57
C PHE A 167 -6.39 -14.33 3.08
N VAL A 168 -5.49 -14.82 3.92
CA VAL A 168 -5.66 -16.09 4.65
C VAL A 168 -6.19 -15.71 6.02
N GLN A 169 -7.40 -16.19 6.36
CA GLN A 169 -7.81 -16.20 7.77
C GLN A 169 -7.03 -17.33 8.43
N ASP A 170 -6.16 -16.98 9.38
CA ASP A 170 -5.62 -17.94 10.35
C ASP A 170 -6.70 -18.31 11.38
#